data_AF-A0A522SX62-F1
#
_entry.id   AF-A0A522SX62-F1
#
_cell.length_a   1.000
_cell.length_b   1.000
_cell.length_c   1.000
_cell.angle_alpha   90.00
_cell.angle_beta   90.00
_cell.angle_gamma   90.00
#
_symmetry.space_group_name_H-M   'P 1'
#
loop_
_entity.id
_entity.type
_entity.pdbx_description
1 polymer ?
#
loop_
_entity_poly.entity_id
_entity_poly.type
_entity_poly.pdbx_seq_one_letter_code
_entity_poly.pdbx_strand_id
1 'polypeptide(L)'
;MGEAFLDTDTNRLIISSIFILYGNAASGDLAKGMALEVEDAWNEPQVFINLKGISYLIRFNIQGLLQPNISPDEIHANSDFRMNFFRVEDFSRLHISFVDEIGCNTGYFLYDNLTNHSTTAAHEYGHTIGLLHPHYLDIRGQGQPGIMYPRGTLVDAGYQWDPAVPAGTKGGTLNPAYRKVLPSDIQNLHLEKLGFNGEWKAIVGDFTNLYHEKH
;
A
#
# COMPACT_ATOMS: atom_id res chain seq x y z
N MET A 1 -1.08 -7.53 3.12
CA MET A 1 -2.33 -8.23 3.40
C MET A 1 -3.17 -7.48 4.45
N GLY A 2 -4.39 -7.97 4.64
CA GLY A 2 -5.27 -7.55 5.73
C GLY A 2 -6.38 -8.56 5.99
N GLU A 3 -7.12 -8.35 7.06
CA GLU A 3 -8.37 -9.05 7.35
C GLU A 3 -9.55 -8.13 7.01
N ALA A 4 -10.42 -8.60 6.13
CA ALA A 4 -11.66 -7.93 5.79
C ALA A 4 -12.79 -8.41 6.72
N PHE A 5 -13.53 -7.48 7.31
CA PHE A 5 -14.72 -7.74 8.12
C PHE A 5 -15.93 -7.06 7.50
N LEU A 6 -16.99 -7.83 7.24
CA LEU A 6 -18.25 -7.32 6.72
C LEU A 6 -19.18 -6.93 7.87
N ASP A 7 -19.23 -5.64 8.19
CA ASP A 7 -20.14 -5.08 9.17
C ASP A 7 -21.51 -4.84 8.54
N THR A 8 -22.45 -5.75 8.83
CA THR A 8 -23.82 -5.70 8.31
C THR A 8 -24.71 -4.68 9.01
N ASP A 9 -24.33 -4.21 10.20
CA ASP A 9 -25.12 -3.25 10.97
C ASP A 9 -24.88 -1.82 10.46
N THR A 10 -23.63 -1.53 10.07
CA THR A 10 -23.26 -0.20 9.53
C THR A 10 -23.08 -0.17 8.02
N ASN A 11 -23.29 -1.30 7.33
CA ASN A 11 -23.05 -1.47 5.89
C ASN A 11 -21.64 -1.03 5.48
N ARG A 12 -20.63 -1.56 6.17
CA ARG A 12 -19.22 -1.31 5.87
C ARG A 12 -18.47 -2.60 5.61
N LEU A 13 -17.58 -2.59 4.63
CA LEU A 13 -16.52 -3.59 4.50
C LEU A 13 -15.24 -2.97 5.05
N ILE A 14 -14.79 -3.46 6.20
CA ILE A 14 -13.62 -2.92 6.91
C ILE A 14 -12.41 -3.79 6.63
N ILE A 15 -11.37 -3.25 5.99
CA ILE A 15 -10.10 -3.94 5.77
C ILE A 15 -9.11 -3.45 6.83
N SER A 16 -8.68 -4.36 7.70
CA SER A 16 -7.78 -4.06 8.81
C SER A 16 -6.37 -4.57 8.55
N SER A 17 -5.37 -3.69 8.70
CA SER A 17 -3.95 -4.02 8.57
C SER A 17 -3.13 -3.32 9.65
N ILE A 18 -2.04 -3.96 10.08
CA ILE A 18 -1.08 -3.45 11.05
C ILE A 18 0.30 -3.50 10.39
N PHE A 19 0.92 -2.34 10.21
CA PHE A 19 2.32 -2.22 9.83
C PHE A 19 3.21 -2.35 11.06
N ILE A 20 4.12 -3.32 11.04
CA ILE A 20 5.17 -3.53 12.02
C ILE A 20 6.48 -3.08 11.40
N LEU A 21 7.02 -1.96 11.88
CA LEU A 21 8.30 -1.43 11.42
C LEU A 21 9.44 -1.87 12.33
N TYR A 22 10.56 -2.23 11.71
CA TYR A 22 11.83 -2.53 12.36
C TYR A 22 13.00 -2.07 11.47
N GLY A 23 14.24 -2.15 11.93
CA GLY A 23 15.41 -1.64 11.20
C GLY A 23 15.94 -0.32 11.76
N ASN A 24 17.07 0.16 11.22
CA ASN A 24 17.82 1.26 11.86
C ASN A 24 17.16 2.64 11.71
N ALA A 25 16.28 2.81 10.72
CA ALA A 25 15.58 4.06 10.46
C ALA A 25 14.09 4.00 10.85
N ALA A 26 13.65 2.87 11.40
CA ALA A 26 12.29 2.74 11.92
C ALA A 26 12.13 3.52 13.23
N SER A 27 11.03 4.25 13.36
CA SER A 27 10.63 4.92 14.59
C SER A 27 9.12 4.80 14.81
N GLY A 28 8.69 5.01 16.06
CA GLY A 28 7.26 4.96 16.40
C GLY A 28 6.45 6.05 15.69
N ASP A 29 7.04 7.24 15.52
CA ASP A 29 6.40 8.35 14.81
C ASP A 29 6.31 8.05 13.31
N LEU A 30 7.35 7.46 12.72
CA LEU A 30 7.32 7.03 11.33
C LEU A 30 6.23 5.97 11.10
N ALA A 31 6.15 4.96 11.97
CA ALA A 31 5.15 3.89 11.84
C ALA A 31 3.72 4.45 11.87
N LYS A 32 3.43 5.32 12.85
CA LYS A 32 2.11 5.95 12.98
C LYS A 32 1.79 6.88 11.82
N GLY A 33 2.74 7.73 11.43
CA GLY A 33 2.56 8.69 10.33
C GLY A 33 2.31 7.98 9.00
N MET A 34 3.11 6.93 8.72
CA MET A 34 2.94 6.10 7.53
C MET A 34 1.58 5.39 7.51
N ALA A 35 1.17 4.78 8.64
CA ALA A 35 -0.12 4.12 8.74
C ALA A 35 -1.29 5.09 8.49
N LEU A 36 -1.24 6.29 9.07
CA LEU A 36 -2.24 7.32 8.85
C LEU A 36 -2.30 7.78 7.38
N GLU A 37 -1.14 8.02 6.75
CA GLU A 37 -1.09 8.40 5.34
C GLU A 37 -1.72 7.33 4.43
N VAL A 38 -1.40 6.05 4.68
CA VAL A 38 -1.99 4.92 3.94
C VAL A 38 -3.49 4.87 4.20
N GLU A 39 -3.94 4.96 5.44
CA GLU A 39 -5.36 4.95 5.78
C GLU A 39 -6.13 6.07 5.08
N ASP A 40 -5.61 7.30 5.13
CA ASP A 40 -6.25 8.47 4.53
C ASP A 40 -6.32 8.33 3.02
N ALA A 41 -5.22 7.95 2.36
CA ALA A 41 -5.16 7.78 0.91
C ALA A 41 -6.16 6.74 0.42
N TRP A 42 -6.24 5.58 1.10
CA TRP A 42 -7.12 4.48 0.69
C TRP A 42 -8.59 4.68 1.07
N ASN A 43 -8.89 5.57 2.03
CA ASN A 43 -10.26 5.97 2.35
C ASN A 43 -10.74 7.21 1.56
N GLU A 44 -9.85 8.03 1.00
CA GLU A 44 -10.19 9.23 0.20
C GLU A 44 -11.26 8.97 -0.89
N PRO A 45 -11.20 7.90 -1.70
CA PRO A 45 -12.14 7.73 -2.82
C PRO A 45 -13.57 7.33 -2.42
N GLN A 46 -13.83 6.99 -1.15
CA GLN A 46 -15.17 6.66 -0.60
C GLN A 46 -15.96 5.64 -1.45
N VAL A 47 -15.30 4.55 -1.84
CA VAL A 47 -15.85 3.57 -2.77
C VAL A 47 -16.84 2.63 -2.09
N PHE A 48 -17.93 2.33 -2.80
CA PHE A 48 -18.89 1.30 -2.41
C PHE A 48 -18.72 0.05 -3.28
N ILE A 49 -18.91 -1.12 -2.68
CA ILE A 49 -19.09 -2.39 -3.41
C ILE A 49 -20.49 -2.93 -3.19
N ASN A 50 -20.95 -3.74 -4.15
CA ASN A 50 -22.22 -4.44 -4.03
C ASN A 50 -21.95 -5.92 -3.74
N LEU A 51 -22.42 -6.37 -2.57
CA LEU A 51 -22.37 -7.77 -2.15
C LEU A 51 -23.79 -8.28 -2.03
N LYS A 52 -24.18 -9.22 -2.91
CA LYS A 52 -25.52 -9.83 -2.92
C LYS A 52 -26.67 -8.81 -2.92
N GLY A 53 -26.49 -7.69 -3.63
CA GLY A 53 -27.48 -6.63 -3.75
C GLY A 53 -27.50 -5.60 -2.60
N ILE A 54 -26.59 -5.73 -1.62
CA ILE A 54 -26.42 -4.74 -0.55
C ILE A 54 -25.14 -3.94 -0.84
N SER A 55 -25.24 -2.63 -0.69
CA SER A 55 -24.12 -1.71 -0.90
C SER A 55 -23.35 -1.52 0.41
N TYR A 56 -22.03 -1.74 0.38
CA TYR A 56 -21.14 -1.56 1.51
C TYR A 56 -20.09 -0.50 1.19
N LEU A 57 -19.93 0.47 2.08
CA LEU A 57 -18.81 1.41 2.01
C LEU A 57 -17.53 0.70 2.42
N ILE A 58 -16.50 0.76 1.58
CA ILE A 58 -15.18 0.22 1.93
C ILE A 58 -14.50 1.19 2.89
N ARG A 59 -13.93 0.64 3.96
CA ARG A 59 -13.13 1.38 4.94
C ARG A 59 -11.83 0.63 5.21
N PHE A 60 -10.72 1.35 5.13
CA PHE A 60 -9.43 0.85 5.59
C PHE A 60 -9.21 1.31 7.04
N ASN A 61 -8.70 0.40 7.86
CA ASN A 61 -8.29 0.64 9.25
C ASN A 61 -6.85 0.17 9.40
N ILE A 62 -5.91 1.13 9.47
CA ILE A 62 -4.49 0.87 9.39
C ILE A 62 -3.82 1.34 10.67
N GLN A 63 -3.05 0.45 11.29
CA GLN A 63 -2.24 0.77 12.46
C GLN A 63 -0.75 0.69 12.13
N GLY A 64 0.06 1.47 12.83
CA GLY A 64 1.51 1.45 12.71
C GLY A 64 2.17 1.26 14.06
N LEU A 65 2.99 0.21 14.17
CA LEU A 65 3.73 -0.17 15.38
C LEU A 65 5.23 -0.26 15.08
N LEU A 66 6.05 0.08 16.07
CA LEU A 66 7.50 -0.13 16.04
C LEU A 66 7.85 -1.36 16.86
N GLN A 67 8.61 -2.29 16.29
CA GLN A 67 9.16 -3.45 16.98
C GLN A 67 10.65 -3.62 16.63
N PRO A 68 11.54 -2.84 17.26
CA PRO A 68 12.93 -2.72 16.79
C PRO A 68 13.75 -3.99 17.01
N ASN A 69 13.32 -4.84 17.94
CA ASN A 69 13.99 -6.09 18.31
C ASN A 69 13.20 -7.33 17.87
N ILE A 70 12.34 -7.21 16.85
CA ILE A 70 11.63 -8.37 16.29
C ILE A 70 12.65 -9.39 15.77
N SER A 71 12.49 -10.64 16.19
CA SER A 71 13.32 -11.74 15.73
C SER A 71 12.82 -12.32 14.40
N PRO A 72 13.68 -12.96 13.60
CA PRO A 72 13.27 -13.69 12.41
C PRO A 72 12.19 -14.74 12.72
N ASP A 73 12.32 -15.45 13.84
CA ASP A 73 11.37 -16.49 14.25
C ASP A 73 9.96 -15.92 14.51
N GLU A 74 9.85 -14.72 15.08
CA GLU A 74 8.56 -14.04 15.27
C GLU A 74 7.87 -13.72 13.94
N ILE A 75 8.63 -13.26 12.94
CA ILE A 75 8.08 -12.98 11.60
C ILE A 75 7.69 -14.30 10.91
N HIS A 76 8.57 -15.29 10.92
CA HIS A 76 8.35 -16.59 10.28
C HIS A 76 7.12 -17.32 10.85
N ALA A 77 6.91 -17.23 12.17
CA ALA A 77 5.80 -17.86 12.86
C ALA A 77 4.48 -17.06 12.81
N ASN A 78 4.47 -15.88 12.16
CA ASN A 78 3.27 -15.06 12.09
C ASN A 78 2.11 -15.80 11.40
N SER A 79 0.95 -15.75 12.03
CA SER A 79 -0.31 -16.28 11.49
C SER A 79 -1.45 -15.27 11.58
N ASP A 80 -1.16 -14.03 12.00
CA ASP A 80 -2.13 -12.94 11.99
C ASP A 80 -2.10 -12.26 10.62
N PHE A 81 -3.17 -12.43 9.83
CA PHE A 81 -3.34 -11.88 8.49
C PHE A 81 -3.39 -10.34 8.44
N ARG A 82 -3.41 -9.68 9.61
CA ARG A 82 -3.34 -8.23 9.71
C ARG A 82 -1.90 -7.74 9.80
N MET A 83 -0.94 -8.56 10.26
CA MET A 83 0.43 -8.12 10.51
C MET A 83 1.26 -8.10 9.23
N ASN A 84 1.80 -6.94 8.90
CA ASN A 84 2.68 -6.71 7.77
C ASN A 84 4.02 -6.15 8.26
N PHE A 85 5.13 -6.81 7.95
CA PHE A 85 6.45 -6.51 8.50
C PHE A 85 7.34 -5.83 7.48
N PHE A 86 7.84 -4.65 7.83
CA PHE A 86 8.71 -3.90 6.94
C PHE A 86 9.97 -3.45 7.65
N ARG A 87 11.10 -3.81 7.05
CA ARG A 87 12.38 -3.24 7.44
C ARG A 87 12.49 -1.83 6.86
N VAL A 88 12.90 -0.88 7.68
CA VAL A 88 13.18 0.49 7.26
C VAL A 88 14.64 0.81 7.50
N GLU A 89 15.35 1.14 6.43
CA GLU A 89 16.73 1.64 6.52
C GLU A 89 16.89 3.06 5.96
N ASP A 90 17.92 3.74 6.46
CA ASP A 90 18.41 5.03 5.95
C ASP A 90 19.12 4.88 4.61
N PHE A 91 19.64 3.69 4.31
CA PHE A 91 20.35 3.37 3.09
C PHE A 91 19.91 2.01 2.53
N SER A 92 19.80 1.93 1.20
CA SER A 92 19.64 0.68 0.47
C SER A 92 20.45 0.77 -0.82
N ARG A 93 21.18 -0.30 -1.17
CA ARG A 93 21.92 -0.41 -2.43
C ARG A 93 21.01 -0.38 -3.65
N LEU A 94 19.74 -0.75 -3.48
CA LEU A 94 18.72 -0.73 -4.53
C LEU A 94 18.04 0.64 -4.66
N HIS A 95 18.23 1.54 -3.67
CA HIS A 95 17.65 2.89 -3.62
C HIS A 95 16.11 2.97 -3.78
N ILE A 96 15.40 1.86 -3.60
CA ILE A 96 13.94 1.79 -3.74
C ILE A 96 13.32 1.03 -2.58
N SER A 97 12.09 1.39 -2.25
CA SER A 97 11.19 0.58 -1.43
C SER A 97 10.51 -0.49 -2.29
N PHE A 98 10.18 -1.62 -1.69
CA PHE A 98 9.50 -2.73 -2.37
C PHE A 98 8.77 -3.64 -1.38
N VAL A 99 7.85 -4.43 -1.91
CA VAL A 99 7.28 -5.62 -1.26
C VAL A 99 7.84 -6.89 -1.88
N ASP A 100 7.82 -7.99 -1.13
CA ASP A 100 8.41 -9.25 -1.60
C ASP A 100 7.64 -9.89 -2.77
N GLU A 101 6.32 -9.85 -2.72
CA GLU A 101 5.43 -10.41 -3.75
C GLU A 101 4.10 -9.63 -3.81
N ILE A 102 3.24 -9.97 -4.78
CA ILE A 102 1.88 -9.43 -4.85
C ILE A 102 0.99 -10.17 -3.86
N GLY A 103 0.25 -9.40 -3.07
CA GLY A 103 -0.59 -9.92 -2.00
C GLY A 103 0.23 -10.42 -0.81
N CYS A 104 1.44 -9.90 -0.57
CA CYS A 104 2.28 -10.37 0.53
C CYS A 104 2.09 -9.59 1.85
N ASN A 105 2.93 -9.90 2.84
CA ASN A 105 2.95 -9.20 4.13
C ASN A 105 4.34 -8.75 4.57
N THR A 106 5.36 -8.89 3.74
CA THR A 106 6.71 -8.45 4.06
C THR A 106 7.34 -7.63 2.95
N GLY A 107 8.28 -6.76 3.32
CA GLY A 107 9.00 -5.93 2.38
C GLY A 107 10.03 -5.04 3.05
N TYR A 108 10.52 -4.07 2.27
CA TYR A 108 11.60 -3.19 2.64
C TYR A 108 11.29 -1.76 2.23
N PHE A 109 11.47 -0.83 3.15
CA PHE A 109 11.35 0.60 2.89
C PHE A 109 12.70 1.32 3.01
N LEU A 110 12.91 2.24 2.08
CA LEU A 110 13.94 3.26 2.22
C LEU A 110 13.31 4.48 2.90
N TYR A 111 13.89 4.96 4.00
CA TYR A 111 13.36 6.08 4.78
C TYR A 111 13.05 7.33 3.93
N ASP A 112 13.95 7.68 3.00
CA ASP A 112 13.76 8.82 2.09
C ASP A 112 12.58 8.67 1.14
N ASN A 113 12.10 7.45 0.89
CA ASN A 113 10.92 7.19 0.08
C ASN A 113 9.62 7.26 0.88
N LEU A 114 9.69 7.16 2.20
CA LEU A 114 8.56 7.30 3.11
C LEU A 114 8.36 8.75 3.57
N THR A 115 9.40 9.57 3.44
CA THR A 115 9.37 10.98 3.82
C THR A 115 9.18 11.89 2.60
N ASN A 116 9.01 13.19 2.84
CA ASN A 116 8.87 14.21 1.79
C ASN A 116 7.60 14.09 0.90
N HIS A 117 6.44 13.84 1.52
CA HIS A 117 5.14 13.81 0.83
C HIS A 117 5.03 12.78 -0.30
N SER A 118 5.74 11.64 -0.17
CA SER A 118 5.69 10.57 -1.15
C SER A 118 4.61 9.55 -0.79
N THR A 119 3.75 9.20 -1.74
CA THR A 119 2.73 8.15 -1.58
C THR A 119 3.30 6.72 -1.71
N THR A 120 4.58 6.51 -1.37
CA THR A 120 5.26 5.22 -1.58
C THR A 120 4.62 4.14 -0.72
N ALA A 121 4.38 4.41 0.56
CA ALA A 121 3.76 3.45 1.45
C ALA A 121 2.36 3.03 0.97
N ALA A 122 1.56 3.99 0.50
CA ALA A 122 0.24 3.69 -0.05
C ALA A 122 0.31 2.85 -1.33
N HIS A 123 1.33 3.04 -2.17
CA HIS A 123 1.58 2.21 -3.36
C HIS A 123 2.01 0.78 -2.99
N GLU A 124 2.99 0.63 -2.11
CA GLU A 124 3.43 -0.69 -1.64
C GLU A 124 2.32 -1.41 -0.89
N TYR A 125 1.46 -0.68 -0.17
CA TYR A 125 0.27 -1.26 0.44
C TYR A 125 -0.68 -1.84 -0.62
N GLY A 126 -0.84 -1.18 -1.77
CA GLY A 126 -1.61 -1.71 -2.88
C GLY A 126 -1.11 -3.06 -3.37
N HIS A 127 0.21 -3.24 -3.51
CA HIS A 127 0.79 -4.54 -3.81
C HIS A 127 0.54 -5.55 -2.70
N THR A 128 0.74 -5.14 -1.45
CA THR A 128 0.50 -5.91 -0.21
C THR A 128 -0.94 -6.46 -0.14
N ILE A 129 -1.93 -5.79 -0.76
CA ILE A 129 -3.33 -6.26 -0.84
C ILE A 129 -3.74 -6.81 -2.22
N GLY A 130 -2.79 -7.02 -3.13
CA GLY A 130 -2.99 -7.79 -4.36
C GLY A 130 -3.04 -7.00 -5.67
N LEU A 131 -2.80 -5.69 -5.66
CA LEU A 131 -2.76 -4.91 -6.91
C LEU A 131 -1.43 -5.06 -7.63
N LEU A 132 -1.51 -5.15 -8.96
CA LEU A 132 -0.38 -5.10 -9.88
C LEU A 132 -0.17 -3.69 -10.42
N HIS A 133 1.02 -3.41 -10.92
CA HIS A 133 1.22 -2.22 -11.77
C HIS A 133 0.39 -2.35 -13.06
N PRO A 134 -0.20 -1.25 -13.56
CA PRO A 134 -0.76 -1.20 -14.89
C PRO A 134 0.31 -1.50 -15.97
N HIS A 135 -0.08 -2.20 -17.04
CA HIS A 135 0.83 -2.50 -18.14
C HIS A 135 1.11 -1.29 -19.06
N TYR A 136 0.13 -0.39 -19.19
CA TYR A 136 0.24 0.78 -20.05
C TYR A 136 0.76 1.98 -19.25
N LEU A 137 1.98 2.42 -19.55
CA LEU A 137 2.71 3.40 -18.73
C LEU A 137 2.85 4.79 -19.36
N ASP A 138 2.10 5.10 -20.43
CA ASP A 138 2.06 6.45 -21.02
C ASP A 138 0.68 7.07 -20.90
N ILE A 139 0.38 7.64 -19.74
CA ILE A 139 -0.94 8.13 -19.37
C ILE A 139 -1.11 9.63 -19.56
N ARG A 140 -0.30 10.25 -20.42
CA ARG A 140 -0.48 11.65 -20.80
C ARG A 140 -1.88 11.88 -21.37
N GLY A 141 -2.54 12.95 -20.95
CA GLY A 141 -3.92 13.28 -21.29
C GLY A 141 -5.00 12.45 -20.59
N GLN A 142 -4.63 11.51 -19.71
CA GLN A 142 -5.60 10.67 -18.97
C GLN A 142 -5.97 11.24 -17.60
N GLY A 143 -5.36 12.37 -17.20
CA GLY A 143 -5.66 13.06 -15.96
C GLY A 143 -4.89 12.52 -14.75
N GLN A 144 -5.56 12.49 -13.60
CA GLN A 144 -4.97 12.15 -12.30
C GLN A 144 -4.34 10.74 -12.31
N PRO A 145 -3.02 10.61 -12.05
CA PRO A 145 -2.39 9.29 -11.96
C PRO A 145 -2.88 8.51 -10.74
N GLY A 146 -3.25 7.24 -10.97
CA GLY A 146 -3.63 6.28 -9.93
C GLY A 146 -2.46 5.82 -9.06
N ILE A 147 -2.77 5.23 -7.90
CA ILE A 147 -1.75 4.91 -6.89
C ILE A 147 -0.78 3.85 -7.39
N MET A 148 -1.23 2.93 -8.23
CA MET A 148 -0.45 1.79 -8.71
C MET A 148 0.45 2.10 -9.92
N TYR A 149 0.48 3.34 -10.42
CA TYR A 149 1.47 3.66 -11.44
C TYR A 149 2.89 3.68 -10.86
N PRO A 150 3.84 2.93 -11.43
CA PRO A 150 5.22 2.91 -10.96
C PRO A 150 5.96 4.19 -11.35
N ARG A 151 7.13 4.39 -10.73
CA ARG A 151 8.12 5.37 -11.18
C ARG A 151 8.48 5.10 -12.65
N GLY A 152 8.73 6.15 -13.42
CA GLY A 152 9.03 6.04 -14.86
C GLY A 152 7.81 6.16 -15.77
N THR A 153 6.59 6.10 -15.23
CA THR A 153 5.35 6.38 -15.97
C THR A 153 5.40 7.77 -16.60
N LEU A 154 5.03 7.88 -17.89
CA LEU A 154 4.88 9.15 -18.58
C LEU A 154 3.52 9.76 -18.24
N VAL A 155 3.53 11.02 -17.84
CA VAL A 155 2.38 11.74 -17.32
C VAL A 155 2.38 13.16 -17.87
N ASP A 156 1.26 13.87 -17.72
CA ASP A 156 1.21 15.29 -18.05
C ASP A 156 2.18 16.09 -17.18
N ALA A 157 2.70 17.20 -17.72
CA ALA A 157 3.78 17.98 -17.11
C ALA A 157 3.55 18.30 -15.63
N GLY A 158 2.30 18.64 -15.25
CA GLY A 158 1.93 18.97 -13.87
C GLY A 158 2.11 17.84 -12.85
N TYR A 159 2.30 16.60 -13.30
CA TYR A 159 2.52 15.43 -12.45
C TYR A 159 3.97 14.90 -12.50
N GLN A 160 4.86 15.56 -13.24
CA GLN A 160 6.27 15.18 -13.35
C GLN A 160 7.08 15.63 -12.11
N TRP A 161 8.30 15.11 -11.95
CA TRP A 161 9.27 15.67 -11.00
C TRP A 161 9.66 17.11 -11.34
N ASP A 162 9.83 17.38 -12.63
CA ASP A 162 10.07 18.70 -13.18
C ASP A 162 9.05 18.96 -14.31
N PRO A 163 8.08 19.87 -14.12
CA PRO A 163 7.09 20.18 -15.15
C PRO A 163 7.68 20.95 -16.35
N ALA A 164 8.89 21.49 -16.26
CA ALA A 164 9.52 22.27 -17.33
C ALA A 164 10.27 21.41 -18.36
N VAL A 165 10.51 20.13 -18.06
CA VAL A 165 11.24 19.23 -18.97
C VAL A 165 10.30 18.34 -19.79
N PRO A 166 10.72 17.92 -21.00
CA PRO A 166 9.93 16.98 -21.79
C PRO A 166 9.74 15.63 -21.09
N ALA A 167 8.57 15.01 -21.29
CA ALA A 167 8.26 13.68 -20.78
C ALA A 167 9.30 12.64 -21.24
N GLY A 168 9.68 11.72 -20.35
CA GLY A 168 10.66 10.67 -20.60
C GLY A 168 12.12 11.10 -20.48
N THR A 169 12.40 12.37 -20.18
CA THR A 169 13.74 12.86 -19.84
C THR A 169 13.96 12.83 -18.32
N LYS A 170 15.19 13.13 -17.86
CA LYS A 170 15.48 13.22 -16.41
C LYS A 170 14.59 14.29 -15.78
N GLY A 171 13.72 13.88 -14.86
CA GLY A 171 12.71 14.73 -14.23
C GLY A 171 11.35 14.72 -14.94
N GLY A 172 11.27 14.23 -16.18
CA GLY A 172 10.06 14.19 -17.02
C GLY A 172 9.22 12.92 -16.85
N THR A 173 9.20 12.33 -15.65
CA THR A 173 8.38 11.15 -15.34
C THR A 173 7.60 11.40 -14.07
N LEU A 174 6.58 10.58 -13.80
CA LEU A 174 5.72 10.68 -12.61
C LEU A 174 6.52 10.93 -11.33
N ASN A 175 6.17 12.01 -10.64
CA ASN A 175 6.52 12.23 -9.25
C ASN A 175 5.48 11.50 -8.37
N PRO A 176 5.91 10.51 -7.54
CA PRO A 176 5.03 9.75 -6.67
C PRO A 176 4.11 10.59 -5.78
N ALA A 177 4.54 11.79 -5.38
CA ALA A 177 3.73 12.70 -4.55
C ALA A 177 2.37 13.06 -5.20
N TYR A 178 2.25 12.95 -6.52
CA TYR A 178 1.01 13.26 -7.23
C TYR A 178 0.07 12.08 -7.41
N ARG A 179 0.48 10.85 -7.06
CA ARG A 179 -0.43 9.70 -7.19
C ARG A 179 -1.56 9.80 -6.18
N LYS A 180 -2.73 9.26 -6.55
CA LYS A 180 -3.88 9.12 -5.65
C LYS A 180 -4.49 7.74 -5.78
N VAL A 181 -5.05 7.21 -4.70
CA VAL A 181 -5.89 6.03 -4.79
C VAL A 181 -7.18 6.43 -5.50
N LEU A 182 -7.45 5.81 -6.64
CA LEU A 182 -8.65 6.07 -7.43
C LEU A 182 -9.70 4.98 -7.19
N PRO A 183 -10.98 5.24 -7.48
CA PRO A 183 -12.01 4.21 -7.42
C PRO A 183 -11.68 2.96 -8.24
N SER A 184 -10.97 3.12 -9.37
CA SER A 184 -10.50 2.00 -10.19
C SER A 184 -9.49 1.11 -9.46
N ASP A 185 -8.62 1.68 -8.62
CA ASP A 185 -7.66 0.90 -7.83
C ASP A 185 -8.41 -0.01 -6.85
N ILE A 186 -9.44 0.52 -6.19
CA ILE A 186 -10.30 -0.27 -5.28
C ILE A 186 -11.09 -1.35 -6.04
N GLN A 187 -11.63 -1.03 -7.22
CA GLN A 187 -12.36 -2.00 -8.04
C GLN A 187 -11.47 -3.15 -8.50
N ASN A 188 -10.20 -2.89 -8.81
CA ASN A 188 -9.24 -3.90 -9.24
C ASN A 188 -8.86 -4.89 -8.12
N LEU A 189 -9.16 -4.59 -6.85
CA LEU A 189 -9.01 -5.54 -5.76
C LEU A 189 -10.05 -6.67 -5.81
N HIS A 190 -11.15 -6.49 -6.55
CA HIS A 190 -12.23 -7.47 -6.66
C HIS A 190 -12.77 -7.95 -5.30
N LEU A 191 -12.93 -7.02 -4.35
CA LEU A 191 -13.35 -7.32 -2.98
C LEU A 191 -14.74 -7.98 -2.91
N GLU A 192 -15.56 -7.83 -3.96
CA GLU A 192 -16.84 -8.54 -4.10
C GLU A 192 -16.71 -10.06 -4.20
N LYS A 193 -15.51 -10.57 -4.51
CA LYS A 193 -15.22 -12.00 -4.67
C LYS A 193 -14.71 -12.65 -3.38
N LEU A 194 -14.54 -11.90 -2.30
CA LEU A 194 -14.03 -12.43 -1.03
C LEU A 194 -14.97 -13.50 -0.45
N GLY A 195 -14.38 -14.61 -0.03
CA GLY A 195 -15.07 -15.70 0.65
C GLY A 195 -15.17 -15.45 2.15
N PHE A 196 -16.25 -14.81 2.59
CA PHE A 196 -16.48 -14.59 4.02
C PHE A 196 -16.84 -15.89 4.76
N ASN A 197 -16.22 -16.09 5.92
CA ASN A 197 -16.50 -17.21 6.81
C ASN A 197 -17.75 -16.95 7.69
N GLY A 198 -18.05 -17.88 8.61
CA GLY A 198 -19.18 -17.76 9.53
C GLY A 198 -19.13 -16.58 10.51
N GLU A 199 -17.99 -15.89 10.62
CA GLU A 199 -17.78 -14.68 11.43
C GLU A 199 -17.74 -13.40 10.57
N TRP A 200 -18.16 -13.47 9.31
CA TRP A 200 -18.09 -12.32 8.38
C TRP A 200 -16.68 -11.80 8.12
N LYS A 201 -15.67 -12.67 8.27
CA LYS A 201 -14.27 -12.35 7.99
C LYS A 201 -13.79 -13.01 6.70
N ALA A 202 -12.93 -12.31 5.98
CA ALA A 202 -12.20 -12.82 4.83
C ALA A 202 -10.77 -12.30 4.85
N ILE A 203 -9.88 -12.95 4.12
CA ILE A 203 -8.47 -12.56 4.01
C ILE A 203 -8.25 -11.81 2.70
N VAL A 204 -7.43 -10.75 2.75
CA VAL A 204 -6.97 -9.99 1.58
C VAL A 204 -5.45 -10.10 1.50
N GLY A 205 -4.94 -10.84 0.51
CA GLY A 205 -3.51 -11.21 0.40
C GLY A 205 -3.19 -12.56 1.05
N ASP A 206 -1.91 -12.79 1.30
CA ASP A 206 -1.31 -14.04 1.78
C ASP A 206 0.02 -13.75 2.51
N PHE A 207 0.61 -14.78 3.12
CA PHE A 207 1.86 -14.69 3.87
C PHE A 207 3.08 -14.93 2.99
N THR A 208 4.04 -14.02 3.09
CA THR A 208 5.44 -14.29 2.74
C THR A 208 6.28 -14.54 3.99
N ASN A 209 6.01 -13.80 5.07
CA ASN A 209 6.68 -13.92 6.36
C ASN A 209 8.22 -13.97 6.22
N LEU A 210 8.82 -13.10 5.38
CA LEU A 210 10.26 -13.05 5.20
C LEU A 210 10.90 -12.01 6.12
N TYR A 211 11.93 -12.42 6.86
CA TYR A 211 12.77 -11.48 7.60
C TYR A 211 13.82 -10.85 6.69
N HIS A 212 13.83 -9.52 6.63
CA HIS A 212 14.85 -8.74 5.93
C HIS A 212 16.02 -8.37 6.85
N GLU A 213 17.22 -8.74 6.44
CA GLU A 213 18.48 -8.30 7.04
C GLU A 213 18.88 -6.89 6.59
N LYS A 214 19.86 -6.29 7.26
CA LYS A 214 20.45 -5.02 6.81
C LYS A 214 21.23 -5.21 5.50
N HIS A 215 21.06 -4.29 4.54
CA HIS A 215 21.82 -4.24 3.28
C HIS A 215 23.14 -3.44 3.33
#